data_AF-A0A920BFP6-F1
#
_entry.id   AF-A0A920BFP6-F1
#
_cell.length_a   1.000
_cell.length_b   1.000
_cell.length_c   1.000
_cell.angle_alpha   90.00
_cell.angle_beta   90.00
_cell.angle_gamma   90.00
#
_symmetry.space_group_name_H-M   'P 1'
#
loop_
_entity.id
_entity.type
_entity.pdbx_description
1 polymer ?
#
loop_
_entity_poly.entity_id
_entity_poly.type
_entity_poly.pdbx_seq_one_letter_code
_entity_poly.pdbx_strand_id
1 'polypeptide(L)'
;MPRLFPFRNTEIKAIFWKGATLYCTVEPCSFEGRTPSCAKAIARSGISRVVASIRDPHPKVNGEGFSILRQAGVEVTEGIKSQQVEASLQEWLNGYR
;
A
#
# COMPACT_ATOMS: atom_id res chain seq x y z
N MET A 1 -0.38 30.76 32.28
CA MET A 1 -1.53 30.42 31.41
C MET A 1 -1.02 29.65 30.19
N PRO A 2 -1.13 28.31 30.15
CA PRO A 2 -0.93 27.57 28.92
C PRO A 2 -2.21 27.66 28.08
N ARG A 3 -2.08 28.03 26.81
CA ARG A 3 -3.18 28.02 25.84
C ARG A 3 -3.63 26.57 25.62
N LEU A 4 -4.82 26.22 26.12
CA LEU A 4 -5.56 25.05 25.63
C LEU A 4 -5.78 25.23 24.13
N PHE A 5 -5.20 24.35 23.31
CA PHE A 5 -5.71 24.07 21.97
C PHE A 5 -6.83 23.03 22.11
N PRO A 6 -8.10 23.37 21.83
CA PRO A 6 -9.21 22.44 21.97
C PRO A 6 -9.43 21.73 20.63
N PHE A 7 -8.57 20.75 20.29
CA PHE A 7 -8.98 19.73 19.32
C PHE A 7 -9.49 18.52 20.10
N ARG A 8 -10.82 18.54 20.29
CA ARG A 8 -11.62 17.46 20.85
C ARG A 8 -11.35 16.18 20.07
N ASN A 9 -11.21 15.07 20.81
CA ASN A 9 -11.44 13.70 20.37
C ASN A 9 -12.46 13.65 19.23
N THR A 10 -11.99 13.46 18.00
CA THR A 10 -12.75 12.70 17.03
C THR A 10 -12.50 11.24 17.40
N GLU A 11 -13.52 10.57 17.92
CA GLU A 11 -13.56 9.12 17.96
C GLU A 11 -13.43 8.63 16.51
N ILE A 12 -12.19 8.33 16.10
CA ILE A 12 -11.96 7.60 14.88
C ILE A 12 -12.60 6.24 15.12
N LYS A 13 -13.77 6.00 14.52
CA LYS A 13 -14.31 4.64 14.39
C LYS A 13 -13.20 3.79 13.80
N ALA A 14 -12.70 2.83 14.57
CA ALA A 14 -11.75 1.86 14.07
C ALA A 14 -12.45 1.06 12.95
N ILE A 15 -12.24 1.46 11.71
CA ILE A 15 -12.70 0.70 10.54
C ILE A 15 -11.72 -0.46 10.40
N PHE A 16 -12.17 -1.65 10.77
CA PHE A 16 -11.46 -2.90 10.50
C PHE A 16 -11.81 -3.38 9.10
N TRP A 17 -10.82 -3.50 8.24
CA TRP A 17 -10.97 -3.97 6.87
C TRP A 17 -10.96 -5.50 6.78
N LYS A 18 -11.48 -6.15 7.83
CA LYS A 18 -11.35 -7.59 8.02
C LYS A 18 -11.99 -8.35 6.87
N GLY A 19 -11.20 -9.12 6.14
CA GLY A 19 -11.66 -9.91 5.00
C GLY A 19 -11.87 -9.11 3.70
N ALA A 20 -11.56 -7.81 3.70
CA ALA A 20 -11.65 -7.00 2.49
C ALA A 20 -10.56 -7.36 1.47
N THR A 21 -10.84 -7.05 0.21
CA THR A 21 -9.84 -7.07 -0.87
C THR A 21 -9.46 -5.65 -1.26
N LEU A 22 -8.17 -5.36 -1.26
CA LEU A 22 -7.63 -4.08 -1.74
C LEU A 22 -7.14 -4.24 -3.18
N TYR A 23 -7.64 -3.39 -4.07
CA TYR A 23 -7.12 -3.24 -5.42
C TYR A 23 -6.23 -2.01 -5.49
N CYS A 24 -5.05 -2.16 -6.06
CA CYS A 24 -4.10 -1.07 -6.27
C CYS A 24 -3.44 -1.20 -7.65
N THR A 25 -3.04 -0.09 -8.23
CA THR A 25 -2.38 -0.09 -9.55
C THR A 25 -0.92 -0.53 -9.41
N VAL A 26 -0.21 -0.02 -8.40
CA VAL A 26 1.20 -0.28 -8.14
C VAL A 26 1.35 -1.02 -6.82
N GLU A 27 2.38 -1.86 -6.71
CA GLU A 27 2.80 -2.51 -5.47
C GLU A 27 2.82 -1.54 -4.27
N PRO A 28 2.23 -1.93 -3.11
CA PRO A 28 2.31 -1.12 -1.90
C PRO A 28 3.75 -0.96 -1.40
N CYS A 29 4.17 0.28 -1.08
CA CYS A 29 5.53 0.54 -0.63
C CYS A 29 5.95 -0.24 0.64
N SER A 30 7.17 -0.77 0.62
CA SER A 30 7.73 -1.65 1.67
C SER A 30 8.50 -0.90 2.77
N PHE A 31 9.05 0.26 2.46
CA PHE A 31 9.97 1.00 3.34
C PHE A 31 9.30 2.18 4.04
N GLU A 32 9.85 2.58 5.18
CA GLU A 32 9.42 3.77 5.90
C GLU A 32 10.29 4.96 5.45
N GLY A 33 9.63 6.01 4.97
CA GLY A 33 10.26 7.27 4.56
C GLY A 33 9.78 8.41 5.44
N ARG A 34 9.17 9.42 4.82
CA ARG A 34 8.45 10.48 5.55
C ARG A 34 7.12 9.98 6.13
N THR A 35 6.55 8.95 5.50
CA THR A 35 5.31 8.29 5.92
C THR A 35 5.57 6.80 6.21
N PRO A 36 4.73 6.16 7.05
CA PRO A 36 4.80 4.72 7.29
C PRO A 36 4.61 3.89 6.01
N SER A 37 5.17 2.68 5.99
CA SER A 37 5.00 1.72 4.88
C SER A 37 3.54 1.31 4.71
N CYS A 38 3.05 1.41 3.46
CA CYS A 38 1.73 0.92 3.07
C CYS A 38 1.61 -0.59 3.27
N ALA A 39 2.61 -1.38 2.86
CA ALA A 39 2.59 -2.83 3.02
C ALA A 39 2.45 -3.24 4.50
N LYS A 40 3.20 -2.59 5.40
CA LYS A 40 3.08 -2.83 6.86
C LYS A 40 1.73 -2.38 7.43
N ALA A 41 1.17 -1.27 6.93
CA ALA A 41 -0.13 -0.79 7.36
C ALA A 41 -1.26 -1.76 6.93
N ILE A 42 -1.21 -2.24 5.69
CA ILE A 42 -2.14 -3.24 5.15
C ILE A 42 -2.04 -4.55 5.92
N ALA A 43 -0.83 -5.03 6.20
CA ALA A 43 -0.61 -6.24 6.99
C ALA A 43 -1.29 -6.19 8.38
N ARG A 44 -1.47 -5.00 8.96
CA ARG A 44 -2.13 -4.80 10.27
C ARG A 44 -3.62 -4.47 10.17
N SER A 45 -4.16 -4.25 8.98
CA SER A 45 -5.51 -3.68 8.80
C SER A 45 -6.63 -4.73 8.78
N GLY A 46 -6.28 -6.01 8.62
CA GLY A 46 -7.23 -7.12 8.46
C GLY A 46 -7.65 -7.41 7.01
N ILE A 47 -7.11 -6.68 6.02
CA ILE A 47 -7.27 -7.00 4.60
C ILE A 47 -6.77 -8.43 4.36
N SER A 48 -7.59 -9.28 3.73
CA SER A 48 -7.24 -10.67 3.44
C SER A 48 -6.57 -10.85 2.09
N ARG A 49 -6.80 -9.92 1.15
CA ARG A 49 -6.30 -10.01 -0.21
C ARG A 49 -5.89 -8.66 -0.78
N VAL A 50 -4.77 -8.63 -1.49
CA VAL A 50 -4.28 -7.51 -2.28
C VAL A 50 -4.16 -7.94 -3.72
N VAL A 51 -4.72 -7.14 -4.62
CA VAL A 51 -4.60 -7.29 -6.07
C VAL A 51 -3.87 -6.07 -6.60
N ALA A 52 -2.73 -6.27 -7.25
CA ALA A 52 -1.90 -5.23 -7.81
C ALA A 52 -1.69 -5.42 -9.32
N SER A 53 -1.67 -4.33 -10.08
CA SER A 53 -1.44 -4.41 -11.53
C SER A 53 0.02 -4.55 -11.90
N ILE A 54 0.90 -3.73 -11.30
CA ILE A 54 2.33 -3.74 -11.60
C ILE A 54 3.17 -3.80 -10.31
N ARG A 55 4.37 -4.38 -10.44
CA ARG A 55 5.42 -4.33 -9.42
C ARG A 55 6.06 -2.93 -9.44
N ASP A 56 6.39 -2.39 -8.27
CA ASP A 56 7.03 -1.07 -8.18
C ASP A 56 8.51 -1.19 -8.60
N PRO A 57 8.99 -0.47 -9.63
CA PRO A 57 10.37 -0.57 -10.07
C PRO A 57 11.37 0.06 -9.07
N HIS A 58 10.91 0.79 -8.05
CA HIS A 58 11.78 1.42 -7.07
C HIS A 58 12.65 0.36 -6.36
N PRO A 59 13.99 0.51 -6.29
CA PRO A 59 14.89 -0.54 -5.80
C PRO A 59 14.61 -1.02 -4.36
N LYS A 60 14.07 -0.13 -3.51
CA LYS A 60 13.68 -0.48 -2.14
C LYS A 60 12.31 -1.17 -2.03
N VAL A 61 11.47 -1.09 -3.07
CA VAL A 61 10.11 -1.64 -3.07
C VAL A 61 10.01 -2.90 -3.88
N ASN A 62 10.57 -2.92 -5.09
CA ASN A 62 10.58 -4.01 -6.07
C ASN A 62 10.36 -5.42 -5.49
N GLY A 63 9.11 -5.81 -5.22
CA GLY A 63 8.64 -7.09 -4.69
C GLY A 63 8.68 -7.27 -3.16
N GLU A 64 9.39 -6.41 -2.44
CA GLU A 64 9.44 -6.41 -0.98
C GLU A 64 8.09 -6.08 -0.34
N GLY A 65 7.29 -5.21 -0.98
CA GLY A 65 5.95 -4.89 -0.52
C GLY A 65 5.05 -6.13 -0.54
N PHE A 66 5.08 -6.86 -1.65
CA PHE A 66 4.38 -8.13 -1.77
C PHE A 66 4.92 -9.21 -0.82
N SER A 67 6.24 -9.26 -0.62
CA SER A 67 6.87 -10.18 0.35
C SER A 67 6.34 -9.96 1.76
N ILE A 68 6.31 -8.71 2.24
CA ILE A 68 5.75 -8.34 3.54
C ILE A 68 4.29 -8.80 3.68
N LEU A 69 3.47 -8.57 2.66
CA LEU A 69 2.05 -8.93 2.67
C LEU A 69 1.86 -10.46 2.75
N ARG A 70 2.59 -11.22 1.94
CA ARG A 70 2.56 -12.69 1.94
C ARG A 70 2.99 -13.26 3.30
N GLN A 71 4.05 -12.71 3.89
CA GLN A 71 4.52 -13.10 5.22
C GLN A 71 3.48 -12.81 6.31
N ALA A 72 2.66 -11.78 6.14
CA ALA A 72 1.55 -11.45 7.03
C ALA A 72 0.27 -12.28 6.77
N GLY A 73 0.30 -13.22 5.82
CA GLY A 73 -0.86 -14.07 5.49
C GLY A 73 -1.90 -13.41 4.58
N VAL A 74 -1.56 -12.29 3.94
CA VAL A 74 -2.42 -11.64 2.94
C VAL A 74 -2.22 -12.34 1.59
N GLU A 75 -3.31 -12.73 0.93
CA GLU A 75 -3.26 -13.26 -0.44
C GLU A 75 -2.86 -12.15 -1.42
N VAL A 76 -1.84 -12.39 -2.24
CA VAL A 76 -1.37 -11.39 -3.22
C VAL A 76 -1.55 -11.91 -4.65
N THR A 77 -2.31 -11.17 -5.45
CA THR A 77 -2.42 -11.37 -6.91
C THR A 77 -1.74 -10.21 -7.64
N GLU A 78 -0.80 -10.50 -8.54
CA GLU A 78 -0.04 -9.50 -9.29
C GLU A 78 -0.36 -9.60 -10.79
N GLY A 79 -0.11 -8.53 -11.56
CA GLY A 79 -0.17 -8.54 -13.03
C GLY A 79 -1.55 -8.27 -13.63
N ILE A 80 -2.56 -7.96 -12.82
CA ILE A 80 -3.93 -7.73 -13.32
C ILE A 80 -3.98 -6.39 -14.07
N LYS A 81 -4.29 -6.42 -15.37
CA LYS A 81 -4.31 -5.22 -16.22
C LYS A 81 -2.96 -4.47 -16.26
N SER A 82 -1.85 -5.20 -16.12
CA SER A 82 -0.49 -4.62 -16.11
C SER A 82 -0.23 -3.74 -17.32
N GLN A 83 -0.55 -4.20 -18.54
CA GLN A 83 -0.35 -3.45 -19.78
C GLN A 83 -1.09 -2.09 -19.78
N GLN A 84 -2.34 -2.05 -19.31
CA GLN A 84 -3.09 -0.78 -19.23
C GLN A 84 -2.46 0.18 -18.21
N VAL A 85 -2.01 -0.35 -17.07
CA VAL A 85 -1.40 0.47 -16.02
C VAL A 85 -0.01 0.95 -16.43
N GLU A 86 0.80 0.11 -17.07
CA GLU A 86 2.10 0.50 -17.62
C GLU A 86 1.96 1.61 -18.65
N ALA A 87 0.98 1.52 -19.55
CA ALA A 87 0.68 2.58 -20.51
C ALA A 87 0.24 3.87 -19.81
N SER A 88 -0.63 3.78 -18.80
CA SER A 88 -1.11 4.95 -18.04
C SER A 88 -0.01 5.60 -17.20
N LEU A 89 1.02 4.85 -16.78
CA LEU A 89 2.11 5.32 -15.93
C LEU A 89 3.44 5.43 -16.69
N GLN A 90 3.41 5.40 -18.03
CA GLN A 90 4.60 5.32 -18.87
C GLN A 90 5.64 6.41 -18.54
N GLU A 91 5.20 7.65 -18.36
CA GLU A 91 6.08 8.77 -18.04
C GLU A 91 6.80 8.56 -16.70
N TRP A 92 6.07 8.11 -15.68
CA TRP A 92 6.65 7.79 -14.37
C TRP A 92 7.62 6.60 -14.45
N LEU A 93 7.25 5.55 -15.17
CA LEU A 93 8.07 4.35 -15.34
C LEU A 93 9.37 4.61 -16.10
N ASN A 94 9.38 5.57 -17.02
CA ASN A 94 10.59 5.96 -17.75
C ASN A 94 11.69 6.49 -16.82
N GLY A 95 11.34 7.02 -15.64
CA GLY A 95 12.31 7.47 -14.63
C GLY A 95 13.06 6.34 -13.91
N TYR A 96 12.66 5.09 -14.12
CA TYR A 96 13.28 3.89 -13.52
C TYR A 96 13.94 2.98 -14.57
N ARG A 97 14.07 3.43 -15.82
CA ARG A 97 14.77 2.74 -16.90
C ARG A 97 16.24 3.14 -16.96
#